data_AF-A0A2K5ZPJ7-F1
#
_entry.id   AF-A0A2K5ZPJ7-F1
#
_cell.length_a   1.000
_cell.length_b   1.000
_cell.length_c   1.000
_cell.angle_alpha   90.00
_cell.angle_beta   90.00
_cell.angle_gamma   90.00
#
_symmetry.space_group_name_H-M   'P 1'
#
loop_
_entity.id
_entity.type
_entity.pdbx_description
1 polymer ?
#
loop_
_entity_poly.entity_id
_entity_poly.type
_entity_poly.pdbx_seq_one_letter_code
_entity_poly.pdbx_strand_id
1 'polypeptide(L)'
;MKLNISFPVTGCQKLIEVDNECKFHTFNEKLMATEVAADALGEEWKGYVVRISGGNNKQGFPMKQRVLTHGCVHLLLSKGHSCYRPRRTGERKRKSRSQLGYC
;
A
#
# COMPACT_ATOMS: atom_id res chain seq x y z
N MET A 1 -7.35 -10.22 -5.62
CA MET A 1 -6.35 -9.37 -4.92
C MET A 1 -6.19 -9.80 -3.47
N LYS A 2 -5.05 -9.52 -2.82
CA LYS A 2 -4.82 -9.86 -1.41
C LYS A 2 -4.80 -8.61 -0.54
N LEU A 3 -5.58 -8.60 0.53
CA LEU A 3 -5.60 -7.55 1.54
C LEU A 3 -5.00 -8.08 2.84
N ASN A 4 -3.98 -7.41 3.36
CA ASN A 4 -3.44 -7.65 4.70
C ASN A 4 -3.96 -6.54 5.63
N ILE A 5 -4.87 -6.90 6.53
CA ILE A 5 -5.50 -5.97 7.47
C ILE A 5 -4.91 -6.24 8.85
N SER A 6 -4.36 -5.19 9.47
CA SER A 6 -3.77 -5.27 10.80
C SER A 6 -4.54 -4.38 11.77
N PHE A 7 -4.67 -4.83 13.02
CA PHE A 7 -5.28 -4.07 14.10
C PHE A 7 -4.24 -3.82 15.20
N PRO A 8 -3.65 -2.61 15.28
CA PRO A 8 -2.53 -2.32 16.17
C PRO A 8 -2.81 -2.51 17.66
N VAL A 9 -4.07 -2.31 18.09
CA VAL A 9 -4.44 -2.38 19.52
C VAL A 9 -4.28 -3.79 20.07
N THR A 10 -4.65 -4.82 19.30
CA THR A 10 -4.50 -6.22 19.71
C THR A 10 -3.26 -6.89 19.10
N GLY A 11 -2.61 -6.24 18.12
CA GLY A 11 -1.51 -6.82 17.36
C GLY A 11 -1.94 -7.93 16.39
N CYS A 12 -3.24 -8.12 16.17
CA CYS A 12 -3.75 -9.13 15.26
C CYS A 12 -3.66 -8.69 13.79
N GLN A 13 -3.47 -9.66 12.89
CA GLN A 13 -3.54 -9.45 11.45
C GLN A 13 -4.38 -10.54 10.78
N LYS A 14 -5.15 -10.16 9.76
CA LYS A 14 -5.96 -11.06 8.94
C LYS A 14 -5.64 -10.80 7.47
N LEU A 15 -5.30 -11.87 6.75
CA LEU A 15 -5.16 -11.84 5.30
C LEU A 15 -6.45 -12.30 4.65
N ILE A 16 -6.92 -11.55 3.67
CA ILE A 16 -8.16 -11.82 2.94
C ILE A 16 -7.86 -11.84 1.46
N GLU A 17 -8.35 -12.86 0.78
CA GLU A 17 -8.34 -12.94 -0.67
C GLU A 17 -9.69 -12.43 -1.19
N VAL A 18 -9.64 -11.41 -2.04
CA VAL A 18 -10.82 -10.74 -2.59
C VAL A 18 -10.75 -10.85 -4.10
N ASP A 19 -11.62 -11.67 -4.68
CA ASP A 19 -11.64 -11.91 -6.13
C ASP A 19 -12.61 -10.98 -6.87
N ASN A 20 -13.62 -10.44 -6.18
CA ASN A 20 -14.62 -9.58 -6.79
C ASN A 20 -14.09 -8.14 -6.91
N GLU A 21 -13.96 -7.64 -8.15
CA GLU A 21 -13.48 -6.30 -8.47
C GLU A 21 -14.32 -5.18 -7.85
N CYS A 22 -15.64 -5.35 -7.76
CA CYS A 22 -16.54 -4.35 -7.17
C CYS A 22 -16.21 -4.06 -5.70
N LYS A 23 -15.73 -5.07 -4.96
CA LYS A 23 -15.33 -4.91 -3.55
C LYS A 23 -14.04 -4.13 -3.39
N PHE A 24 -13.14 -4.22 -4.38
CA PHE A 24 -11.85 -3.53 -4.32
C PHE A 24 -11.94 -2.08 -4.84
N HIS A 25 -12.93 -1.76 -5.68
CA HIS A 25 -13.09 -0.44 -6.28
C HIS A 25 -13.01 0.72 -5.27
N THR A 26 -13.47 0.52 -4.03
CA THR A 26 -13.41 1.52 -2.95
C THR A 26 -11.97 1.97 -2.61
N PHE A 27 -10.98 1.11 -2.83
CA PHE A 27 -9.56 1.40 -2.59
C PHE A 27 -8.85 2.02 -3.80
N ASN A 28 -9.46 1.97 -4.99
CA ASN A 28 -8.88 2.56 -6.19
C ASN A 28 -8.80 4.09 -6.06
N GLU A 29 -7.74 4.67 -6.62
CA GLU A 29 -7.50 6.12 -6.65
C GLU A 29 -7.37 6.79 -5.28
N LYS A 30 -7.25 5.99 -4.21
CA LYS A 30 -6.97 6.48 -2.86
C LYS A 30 -5.46 6.57 -2.63
N LEU A 31 -5.05 7.58 -1.88
CA LEU A 31 -3.67 7.77 -1.49
C LEU A 31 -3.33 6.90 -0.28
N MET A 32 -2.04 6.61 -0.13
CA MET A 32 -1.54 6.03 1.11
C MET A 32 -1.78 7.01 2.27
N ALA A 33 -2.16 6.46 3.42
CA ALA A 33 -2.67 7.13 4.62
C ALA A 33 -4.11 7.67 4.54
N THR A 34 -4.84 7.45 3.45
CA THR A 34 -6.28 7.77 3.39
C THR A 34 -7.11 6.74 4.17
N GLU A 35 -8.15 7.23 4.85
CA GLU A 35 -9.16 6.44 5.52
C GLU A 35 -10.29 6.09 4.56
N VAL A 36 -10.72 4.82 4.59
CA VAL A 36 -11.70 4.25 3.66
C VAL A 36 -12.66 3.38 4.46
N ALA A 37 -13.96 3.50 4.16
CA ALA A 37 -14.97 2.60 4.72
C ALA A 37 -14.80 1.19 4.14
N ALA A 38 -14.80 0.18 5.02
CA ALA A 38 -14.59 -1.22 4.64
C ALA A 38 -15.89 -1.97 4.33
N ASP A 39 -17.05 -1.29 4.37
CA ASP A 39 -18.39 -1.88 4.16
C ASP A 39 -18.50 -2.70 2.86
N ALA A 40 -17.78 -2.29 1.82
CA ALA A 40 -17.79 -2.96 0.51
C ALA A 40 -17.14 -4.37 0.54
N LEU A 41 -16.33 -4.70 1.54
CA LEU A 41 -15.66 -6.01 1.64
C LEU A 41 -16.65 -7.13 1.98
N GLY A 42 -17.70 -6.81 2.75
CA GLY A 42 -18.74 -7.74 3.17
C GLY A 42 -19.34 -7.35 4.53
N GLU A 43 -20.35 -8.09 4.98
CA GLU A 43 -21.08 -7.80 6.22
C GLU A 43 -20.18 -7.82 7.48
N GLU A 44 -19.16 -8.68 7.52
CA GLU A 44 -18.16 -8.73 8.61
C GLU A 44 -17.40 -7.41 8.80
N TRP A 45 -17.30 -6.60 7.73
CA TRP A 45 -16.53 -5.35 7.68
C TRP A 45 -17.42 -4.11 7.77
N LYS A 46 -18.72 -4.30 7.99
CA LYS A 46 -19.69 -3.21 8.09
C LYS A 46 -19.38 -2.33 9.32
N GLY A 47 -19.30 -1.02 9.10
CA GLY A 47 -18.98 -0.02 10.12
C GLY A 47 -17.49 0.12 10.41
N TYR A 48 -16.61 -0.66 9.76
CA TYR A 48 -15.18 -0.51 9.94
C TYR A 48 -14.61 0.58 9.02
N VAL A 49 -13.71 1.39 9.58
CA VAL A 49 -12.88 2.33 8.83
C VAL A 49 -11.46 1.82 8.84
N VAL A 50 -10.87 1.68 7.67
CA VAL A 50 -9.49 1.20 7.49
C VAL A 50 -8.64 2.31 6.89
N ARG A 51 -7.38 2.38 7.33
CA ARG A 51 -6.39 3.30 6.77
C ARG A 51 -5.43 2.54 5.87
N ILE A 52 -5.23 3.00 4.64
CA ILE A 52 -4.29 2.40 3.70
C ILE A 52 -2.86 2.68 4.17
N SER A 53 -2.19 1.71 4.78
CA SER A 53 -0.82 1.88 5.29
C SER A 53 0.28 1.61 4.25
N GLY A 54 -0.07 0.97 3.13
CA GLY A 54 0.85 0.65 2.05
C GLY A 54 0.35 -0.50 1.19
N GLY A 55 1.24 -1.01 0.35
CA GLY A 55 0.94 -2.10 -0.58
C GLY A 55 2.06 -2.30 -1.59
N ASN A 56 1.89 -3.33 -2.41
CA ASN A 56 2.79 -3.69 -3.48
C ASN A 56 2.01 -3.74 -4.78
N ASN A 57 2.62 -3.30 -5.88
CA ASN A 57 2.04 -3.51 -7.20
C ASN A 57 2.25 -4.96 -7.68
N LYS A 58 1.70 -5.31 -8.84
CA LYS A 58 1.87 -6.63 -9.48
C LYS A 58 3.34 -7.03 -9.72
N GLN A 59 4.24 -6.07 -9.92
CA GLN A 59 5.68 -6.30 -10.12
C GLN A 59 6.46 -6.40 -8.78
N GLY A 60 5.78 -6.27 -7.64
CA GLY A 60 6.36 -6.33 -6.30
C GLY A 60 6.99 -5.02 -5.82
N PHE A 61 6.92 -3.91 -6.56
CA PHE A 61 7.41 -2.62 -6.09
C PHE A 61 6.50 -2.09 -4.97
N PRO A 62 7.11 -1.69 -3.83
CA PRO A 62 6.35 -1.15 -2.72
C PRO A 62 5.92 0.29 -2.98
N MET A 63 4.74 0.63 -2.47
CA MET A 63 4.23 2.00 -2.43
C MET A 63 5.12 2.90 -1.56
N LYS A 64 5.30 4.15 -1.97
CA LYS A 64 6.05 5.17 -1.24
C LYS A 64 5.20 6.44 -1.10
N GLN A 65 5.10 6.96 0.12
CA GLN A 65 4.40 8.22 0.38
C GLN A 65 5.03 9.36 -0.44
N ARG A 66 4.20 10.29 -0.94
CA ARG A 66 4.54 11.53 -1.67
C ARG A 66 4.94 11.37 -3.15
N VAL A 67 4.91 10.18 -3.70
CA VAL A 67 4.99 9.90 -5.13
C VAL A 67 3.60 10.03 -5.79
N LEU A 68 3.13 11.21 -6.16
CA LEU A 68 1.72 11.43 -6.59
C LEU A 68 1.33 10.91 -7.98
N THR A 69 1.88 9.78 -8.40
CA THR A 69 1.67 9.17 -9.72
C THR A 69 1.06 7.78 -9.59
N HIS A 70 0.13 7.45 -10.51
CA HIS A 70 -0.46 6.12 -10.68
C HIS A 70 0.55 5.06 -11.17
N GLY A 71 1.59 5.49 -11.87
CA GLY A 71 2.63 4.60 -12.39
C GLY A 71 3.80 4.36 -11.44
N CYS A 72 4.73 3.54 -11.90
CA CYS A 72 6.04 3.37 -11.26
C CYS A 72 6.99 4.48 -11.71
N VAL A 73 7.70 5.08 -10.76
CA VAL A 73 8.72 6.10 -11.01
C VAL A 73 10.08 5.67 -10.48
N HIS A 74 11.15 6.06 -11.17
CA HIS A 74 12.51 5.81 -10.73
C HIS A 74 13.03 6.95 -9.85
N LEU A 75 13.16 6.70 -8.56
CA LEU A 75 13.65 7.69 -7.60
C LEU A 75 15.07 7.38 -7.17
N LEU A 76 15.89 8.42 -7.02
CA LEU A 76 17.21 8.31 -6.43
C LEU A 76 17.09 8.27 -4.90
N LEU A 77 17.32 7.11 -4.29
CA LEU A 77 17.16 6.90 -2.85
C LEU A 77 18.50 6.94 -2.13
N SER A 78 18.51 7.50 -0.93
CA SER A 78 19.65 7.57 0.01
C SER A 78 19.30 6.86 1.32
N LYS A 79 20.29 6.70 2.22
CA LYS A 79 20.08 6.19 3.58
C LYS A 79 18.95 6.97 4.28
N GLY A 80 18.04 6.26 4.95
CA GLY A 80 16.88 6.85 5.63
C GLY A 80 15.61 6.88 4.79
N HIS A 81 15.68 6.70 3.47
CA HIS A 81 14.48 6.56 2.66
C HIS A 81 13.82 5.19 2.84
N SER A 82 12.48 5.19 3.02
CA SER A 82 11.70 3.96 3.01
C SER A 82 11.96 3.12 1.74
N CYS A 83 11.90 1.79 1.93
CA CYS A 83 12.11 0.76 0.91
C CYS A 83 13.55 0.65 0.36
N TYR A 84 14.53 1.37 0.93
CA TYR A 84 15.94 1.27 0.54
C TYR A 84 16.85 0.96 1.73
N ARG A 85 17.65 -0.09 1.59
CA ARG A 85 18.73 -0.46 2.52
C ARG A 85 20.07 -0.30 1.77
N PRO A 86 20.87 0.73 2.07
CA PRO A 86 22.18 0.92 1.44
C PRO A 86 23.15 -0.17 1.90
N ARG A 87 24.08 -0.57 1.01
CA ARG A 87 25.15 -1.55 1.32
C ARG A 87 26.47 -0.86 1.65
N ARG A 88 26.68 0.37 1.17
CA ARG A 88 27.86 1.20 1.48
C ARG A 88 27.46 2.55 2.05
N THR A 89 28.32 3.14 2.87
CA THR A 89 28.13 4.50 3.37
C THR A 89 28.12 5.48 2.20
N GLY A 90 27.16 6.41 2.19
CA GLY A 90 26.99 7.37 1.11
C GLY A 90 26.34 6.83 -0.18
N GLU A 91 26.01 5.53 -0.24
CA GLU A 91 25.39 4.94 -1.43
C GLU A 91 24.02 5.59 -1.73
N ARG A 92 23.84 6.00 -2.98
CA ARG A 92 22.54 6.38 -3.55
C ARG A 92 22.24 5.48 -4.73
N LYS A 93 20.99 5.04 -4.85
CA LYS A 93 20.57 4.15 -5.96
C LYS A 93 19.22 4.54 -6.51
N ARG A 94 19.11 4.57 -7.85
CA ARG A 94 17.81 4.70 -8.53
C ARG A 94 17.03 3.39 -8.37
N LYS A 95 15.81 3.46 -7.83
CA LYS A 95 14.89 2.32 -7.67
C LYS A 95 13.47 2.71 -8.07
N SER A 96 12.75 1.76 -8.65
CA SER A 96 11.33 1.92 -8.99
C SER A 96 10.47 1.91 -7.73
N ARG A 97 9.50 2.83 -7.68
CA ARG A 97 8.49 2.97 -6.61
C ARG A 97 7.13 3.27 -7.21
N SER A 98 6.08 2.80 -6.56
CA SER A 98 4.69 3.15 -6.85
C SER A 98 4.14 4.06 -5.74
N GLN A 99 2.95 4.62 -5.92
CA GLN A 99 2.18 5.18 -4.79
C GLN A 99 0.71 4.89 -4.94
N LEU A 100 0.17 5.12 -6.12
CA LEU A 100 -1.24 4.90 -6.36
C LEU A 100 -1.39 3.44 -6.78
N GLY A 101 -2.12 2.71 -5.94
CA GLY A 101 -2.67 1.44 -6.35
C GLY A 101 -3.69 1.72 -7.44
N TYR A 102 -3.29 1.58 -8.71
CA TYR A 102 -4.04 0.60 -9.46
C TYR A 102 -3.56 -0.73 -8.91
N CYS A 103 -4.40 -1.34 -8.09
CA CYS A 103 -4.19 -2.72 -7.77
C CYS A 103 -4.50 -3.60 -8.98
#